data_AF-A0AAV2MLK5-F1
#
_entry.id   AF-A0AAV2MLK5-F1
#
_cell.length_a   1.000
_cell.length_b   1.000
_cell.length_c   1.000
_cell.angle_alpha   90.00
_cell.angle_beta   90.00
_cell.angle_gamma   90.00
#
_symmetry.space_group_name_H-M   'P 1'
#
loop_
_entity.id
_entity.type
_entity.pdbx_description
1 polymer ?
#
loop_
_entity_poly.entity_id
_entity_poly.type
_entity_poly.pdbx_seq_one_letter_code
_entity_poly.pdbx_strand_id
1 'polypeptide(L)'
;MEGLAVYHGAIGMEEGERRLGQDGRDGCYLVRTSDTVPGSFCLCVLFGGFVYTYRLHRDSHGSWTAETTPGVQKRYFRHIKSLISAFQKPMQGLAIPLLFPVTTDTPADAGATFKFTRPHLKPSSSTPAGL
;
A
#
# COMPACT_ATOMS: atom_id res chain seq x y z
N MET A 1 -14.10 -12.72 -2.47
CA MET A 1 -13.49 -11.38 -2.28
C MET A 1 -13.85 -10.56 -3.50
N GLU A 2 -15.05 -10.00 -3.50
CA GLU A 2 -15.72 -9.62 -4.75
C GLU A 2 -15.93 -8.10 -4.83
N GLY A 3 -15.41 -7.50 -5.90
CA GLY A 3 -15.75 -6.14 -6.33
C GLY A 3 -14.94 -5.02 -5.69
N LEU A 4 -13.61 -5.15 -5.54
CA LEU A 4 -12.74 -3.98 -5.45
C LEU A 4 -12.11 -3.73 -6.81
N ALA A 5 -12.45 -2.60 -7.44
CA ALA A 5 -11.87 -2.22 -8.72
C ALA A 5 -10.34 -2.03 -8.64
N VAL A 6 -9.83 -1.72 -7.44
CA VAL A 6 -8.40 -1.54 -7.14
C VAL A 6 -7.67 -2.85 -6.81
N TYR A 7 -8.34 -4.00 -6.91
CA TYR A 7 -7.72 -5.29 -6.63
C TYR A 7 -7.13 -5.89 -7.91
N HIS A 8 -5.82 -6.11 -7.93
CA HIS A 8 -5.08 -6.60 -9.10
C HIS A 8 -4.73 -8.09 -9.02
N GLY A 9 -5.16 -8.79 -7.97
CA GLY A 9 -4.79 -10.20 -7.77
C GLY A 9 -3.36 -10.39 -7.26
N ALA A 10 -2.75 -11.52 -7.62
CA ALA A 10 -1.41 -11.93 -7.19
C ALA A 10 -0.30 -11.32 -8.06
N ILE A 11 -0.28 -9.99 -8.14
CA ILE A 11 0.81 -9.28 -8.80
C ILE A 11 2.02 -9.14 -7.87
N GLY A 12 3.21 -9.22 -8.47
CA GLY A 12 4.48 -8.97 -7.80
C GLY A 12 4.62 -7.52 -7.34
N MET A 13 5.62 -7.28 -6.49
CA MET A 13 5.94 -5.92 -6.01
C MET A 13 6.31 -4.99 -7.16
N GLU A 14 7.18 -5.45 -8.08
CA GLU A 14 7.60 -4.68 -9.25
C GLU A 14 6.43 -4.28 -10.15
N GLU A 15 5.49 -5.20 -10.39
CA GLU A 15 4.30 -4.91 -11.20
C GLU A 15 3.39 -3.88 -10.52
N GLY A 16 3.27 -3.94 -9.19
CA GLY A 16 2.56 -2.91 -8.41
C GLY A 16 3.24 -1.54 -8.50
N GLU A 17 4.56 -1.49 -8.31
CA GLU A 17 5.36 -0.26 -8.44
C GLU A 17 5.28 0.32 -9.86
N ARG A 18 5.32 -0.54 -10.89
CA ARG A 18 5.20 -0.14 -12.30
C ARG A 18 3.85 0.51 -12.61
N ARG A 19 2.74 -0.07 -12.11
CA ARG A 19 1.38 0.48 -12.32
C ARG A 19 1.19 1.80 -11.60
N LEU A 20 1.65 1.89 -10.35
CA LEU A 20 1.61 3.13 -9.59
C LEU A 20 2.48 4.21 -10.23
N GLY A 21 3.68 3.83 -10.68
CA GLY A 21 4.61 4.72 -11.39
C GLY A 21 4.11 5.20 -12.75
N GLN A 22 3.34 4.38 -13.48
CA GLN A 22 2.67 4.81 -14.72
C GLN A 22 1.62 5.88 -14.47
N ASP A 23 0.86 5.75 -13.38
CA ASP A 23 -0.11 6.77 -13.00
C ASP A 23 0.60 8.06 -12.55
N GLY A 24 1.70 7.92 -11.80
CA GLY A 24 2.59 9.03 -11.43
C GLY A 24 1.99 10.06 -10.48
N ARG A 25 0.72 9.91 -10.07
CA ARG A 25 0.03 10.82 -9.15
C ARG A 25 0.25 10.42 -7.70
N ASP A 26 0.58 11.40 -6.89
CA ASP A 26 0.63 11.23 -5.44
C ASP A 26 -0.76 10.84 -4.89
N GLY A 27 -0.79 9.76 -4.11
CA GLY A 27 -2.03 9.19 -3.57
C GLY A 27 -2.68 8.18 -4.51
N CYS A 28 -2.04 7.81 -5.63
CA CYS A 28 -2.47 6.67 -6.41
C CYS A 28 -2.21 5.36 -5.65
N TYR A 29 -3.14 4.42 -5.74
CA TYR A 29 -3.08 3.21 -4.92
C TYR A 29 -3.69 1.97 -5.59
N LEU A 30 -3.23 0.80 -5.16
CA LEU A 30 -3.74 -0.50 -5.57
C LEU A 30 -3.62 -1.54 -4.44
N VAL A 31 -4.39 -2.61 -4.56
CA VAL A 31 -4.38 -3.75 -3.65
C VAL A 31 -3.95 -5.00 -4.41
N ARG A 32 -3.01 -5.74 -3.82
CA ARG A 32 -2.54 -7.04 -4.33
C ARG A 32 -2.59 -8.10 -3.24
N THR A 33 -2.68 -9.37 -3.62
CA THR A 33 -2.45 -10.48 -2.68
C THR A 33 -0.96 -10.61 -2.38
N SER A 34 -0.63 -10.98 -1.15
CA SER A 34 0.72 -11.40 -0.81
C SER A 34 0.94 -12.80 -1.36
N ASP A 35 1.88 -12.95 -2.28
CA ASP A 35 2.32 -14.26 -2.80
C ASP A 35 3.00 -15.09 -1.69
N THR A 36 3.74 -14.41 -0.82
CA THR A 36 4.55 -15.03 0.24
C THR A 36 3.72 -15.49 1.43
N VAL A 37 2.55 -14.89 1.68
CA VAL A 37 1.71 -15.23 2.84
C VAL A 37 0.25 -15.41 2.45
N PRO A 38 -0.26 -16.66 2.45
CA PRO A 38 -1.65 -16.92 2.11
C PRO A 38 -2.58 -16.20 3.08
N GLY A 39 -3.60 -15.52 2.54
CA GLY A 39 -4.57 -14.76 3.31
C GLY A 39 -4.13 -13.35 3.74
N SER A 40 -2.90 -12.92 3.38
CA SER A 40 -2.45 -11.54 3.54
C SER A 40 -2.60 -10.74 2.24
N PHE A 41 -2.91 -9.45 2.37
CA PHE A 41 -3.00 -8.51 1.25
C PHE A 41 -2.02 -7.37 1.46
N CYS A 42 -1.64 -6.71 0.38
CA CYS A 42 -0.75 -5.56 0.39
C CYS A 42 -1.45 -4.39 -0.30
N LEU A 43 -1.61 -3.29 0.42
CA LEU A 43 -2.03 -2.01 -0.09
C LEU A 43 -0.79 -1.21 -0.46
N CYS A 44 -0.62 -0.88 -1.74
CA CYS A 44 0.50 -0.09 -2.23
C CYS A 44 -0.01 1.30 -2.61
N VAL A 45 0.67 2.35 -2.15
CA VAL A 45 0.33 3.75 -2.46
C VAL A 45 1.57 4.54 -2.85
N LEU A 46 1.48 5.34 -3.91
CA LEU A 46 2.55 6.23 -4.37
C LEU A 46 2.50 7.55 -3.62
N PHE A 47 3.64 8.01 -3.12
CA PHE A 47 3.81 9.35 -2.58
C PHE A 47 5.26 9.82 -2.70
N GLY A 48 5.48 10.99 -3.31
CA GLY A 48 6.79 11.61 -3.46
C GLY A 48 7.78 10.76 -4.25
N GLY A 49 7.30 9.92 -5.18
CA GLY A 49 8.14 8.94 -5.89
C GLY A 49 8.52 7.69 -5.08
N PHE A 50 7.90 7.49 -3.91
CA PHE A 50 8.07 6.31 -3.04
C PHE A 50 6.75 5.53 -2.89
N VAL A 51 6.81 4.20 -2.89
CA VAL A 51 5.67 3.27 -2.89
C VAL A 51 5.65 2.72 -1.49
N TYR A 52 4.67 3.19 -0.73
CA TYR A 52 4.43 2.74 0.61
C TYR A 52 3.56 1.50 0.53
N THR A 53 4.08 0.39 1.07
CA THR A 53 3.37 -0.88 1.11
C THR A 53 2.88 -1.14 2.53
N TYR A 54 1.57 -1.22 2.69
CA TYR A 54 0.89 -1.50 3.95
C TYR A 54 0.31 -2.90 3.91
N ARG A 55 0.65 -3.72 4.90
CA ARG A 55 0.19 -5.12 4.94
C ARG A 55 -1.17 -5.21 5.60
N LEU A 56 -2.17 -5.66 4.85
CA LEU A 56 -3.51 -5.92 5.35
C LEU A 56 -3.62 -7.39 5.75
N HIS A 57 -4.14 -7.65 6.94
CA HIS A 57 -4.43 -8.99 7.40
C HIS A 57 -5.81 -9.05 8.04
N ARG A 58 -6.37 -10.27 8.04
CA ARG A 58 -7.61 -10.57 8.73
C ARG A 58 -7.29 -11.13 10.11
N ASP A 59 -7.83 -10.48 11.12
CA ASP A 59 -7.77 -10.91 12.51
C ASP A 59 -8.61 -12.17 12.74
N SER A 60 -8.38 -12.88 13.87
CA SER A 60 -9.10 -14.09 14.26
C SER A 60 -10.61 -13.86 14.42
N HIS A 61 -11.03 -12.64 14.78
CA HIS A 61 -12.45 -12.25 14.81
C HIS A 61 -13.06 -11.99 13.42
N GLY A 62 -12.31 -12.19 12.33
CA GLY A 62 -12.75 -11.96 10.97
C GLY A 62 -12.73 -10.49 10.53
N SER A 63 -12.17 -9.60 11.35
CA SER A 63 -11.99 -8.17 11.07
C SER A 63 -10.71 -7.90 10.27
N TRP A 64 -10.72 -6.87 9.45
CA TRP A 64 -9.62 -6.39 8.64
C TRP A 64 -8.83 -5.31 9.37
N THR A 65 -7.50 -5.43 9.35
CA THR A 65 -6.61 -4.43 9.90
C THR A 65 -5.40 -4.24 8.99
N ALA A 66 -4.77 -3.07 9.07
CA ALA A 66 -3.58 -2.72 8.31
C ALA A 66 -2.40 -2.52 9.25
N GLU A 67 -1.24 -2.98 8.82
CA GLU A 67 0.03 -2.68 9.45
C GLU A 67 0.51 -1.30 9.01
N THR A 68 0.22 -0.31 9.85
CA THR A 68 0.67 1.08 9.70
C THR A 68 1.97 1.32 10.46
N THR A 69 2.54 2.53 10.31
CA THR A 69 3.75 2.97 11.03
C THR A 69 3.67 2.67 12.53
N PRO A 70 4.75 2.19 13.18
CA PRO A 70 4.76 1.95 14.62
C PRO A 70 4.37 3.20 15.40
N GLY A 71 3.42 3.06 16.33
CA GLY A 71 2.86 4.17 17.11
C GLY A 71 1.47 4.64 16.65
N VAL A 72 1.01 4.26 15.46
CA VAL A 72 -0.38 4.49 15.04
C VAL A 72 -1.28 3.39 15.60
N GLN A 73 -2.45 3.76 16.15
CA GLN A 73 -3.45 2.79 16.59
C GLN A 73 -3.93 1.92 15.42
N LYS A 74 -3.75 0.59 15.56
CA LYS A 74 -4.36 -0.40 14.67
C LYS A 74 -5.88 -0.28 14.73
N ARG A 75 -6.52 -0.23 13.56
CA ARG A 75 -7.97 -0.19 13.43
C ARG A 75 -8.50 -1.45 12.79
N TYR A 76 -9.65 -1.89 13.29
CA TYR A 76 -10.32 -3.09 12.84
C TYR A 76 -11.59 -2.72 12.10
N PHE A 77 -11.77 -3.29 10.91
CA PHE A 77 -12.89 -3.02 10.03
C PHE A 77 -13.58 -4.32 9.64
N ARG A 78 -14.91 -4.36 9.61
CA ARG A 78 -15.63 -5.58 9.21
C ARG A 78 -15.39 -5.96 7.74
N HIS A 79 -15.19 -4.97 6.87
CA HIS A 79 -14.96 -5.16 5.43
C HIS A 79 -13.71 -4.42 4.96
N ILE A 80 -12.94 -5.04 4.06
CA ILE A 80 -11.78 -4.41 3.43
C ILE A 80 -12.15 -3.12 2.68
N LYS A 81 -13.34 -3.05 2.07
CA LYS A 81 -13.84 -1.82 1.43
C LYS A 81 -13.94 -0.66 2.43
N SER A 82 -14.46 -0.92 3.62
CA SER A 82 -14.54 0.09 4.69
C SER A 82 -13.16 0.52 5.18
N LEU A 83 -12.21 -0.41 5.26
CA LEU A 83 -10.81 -0.11 5.58
C LEU A 83 -10.21 0.85 4.55
N ILE A 84 -10.40 0.59 3.26
CA ILE A 84 -9.93 1.48 2.18
C ILE A 84 -10.62 2.84 2.26
N SER A 85 -11.95 2.88 2.39
CA SER A 85 -12.68 4.15 2.54
C SER A 85 -12.27 4.94 3.77
N ALA A 86 -11.84 4.29 4.86
CA ALA A 86 -11.26 4.99 5.99
C ALA A 86 -9.96 5.67 5.57
N PHE A 87 -9.05 4.94 4.93
CA PHE A 87 -7.76 5.45 4.46
C PHE A 87 -7.83 6.51 3.33
N GLN A 88 -8.99 6.69 2.69
CA GLN A 88 -9.22 7.85 1.81
C GLN A 88 -9.28 9.18 2.58
N LYS A 89 -9.54 9.13 3.90
CA LYS A 89 -9.52 10.32 4.75
C LYS A 89 -8.09 10.66 5.18
N PRO A 90 -7.77 11.94 5.36
CA PRO A 90 -6.48 12.35 5.92
C PRO A 90 -6.33 11.86 7.37
N MET A 91 -5.07 11.81 7.84
CA MET A 91 -4.74 11.54 9.25
C MET A 91 -5.09 10.12 9.75
N GLN A 92 -5.11 9.13 8.86
CA GLN A 92 -5.46 7.73 9.19
C GLN A 92 -4.26 6.81 9.37
N GLY A 93 -3.04 7.34 9.45
CA GLY A 93 -1.82 6.54 9.63
C GLY A 93 -1.15 6.06 8.33
N LEU A 94 -1.58 6.58 7.18
CA LEU A 94 -0.84 6.45 5.92
C LEU A 94 0.03 7.69 5.68
N ALA A 95 1.04 7.54 4.82
CA ALA A 95 1.87 8.66 4.36
C ALA A 95 1.05 9.70 3.57
N ILE A 96 0.09 9.23 2.77
CA ILE A 96 -0.87 10.04 2.02
C ILE A 96 -2.24 9.36 2.04
N PRO A 97 -3.37 10.11 2.09
CA PRO A 97 -4.69 9.52 1.86
C PRO A 97 -4.78 8.83 0.49
N LEU A 98 -5.66 7.84 0.40
CA LEU A 98 -5.97 7.16 -0.86
C LEU A 98 -6.81 8.09 -1.74
N LEU A 99 -6.23 8.60 -2.82
CA LEU A 99 -6.86 9.60 -3.69
C LEU A 99 -7.27 8.99 -5.04
N PHE A 100 -6.32 8.33 -5.71
CA PHE A 100 -6.50 7.86 -7.09
C PHE A 100 -6.52 6.33 -7.15
N PRO A 101 -7.68 5.68 -7.28
CA PRO A 101 -7.76 4.24 -7.42
C PRO A 101 -7.17 3.80 -8.76
N VAL A 102 -6.12 2.97 -8.73
CA VAL A 102 -5.57 2.33 -9.93
C VAL A 102 -6.32 1.02 -10.14
N THR A 103 -7.06 0.91 -11.24
CA THR A 103 -7.81 -0.30 -11.61
C THR A 103 -7.02 -1.13 -12.62
N THR A 104 -7.43 -2.39 -12.82
CA THR A 104 -6.78 -3.26 -13.82
C THR A 104 -7.12 -2.89 -15.26
N ASP A 105 -8.16 -2.08 -15.46
CA ASP A 105 -8.68 -1.67 -16.76
C ASP A 105 -7.97 -0.42 -17.30
N THR A 106 -7.18 0.28 -16.48
CA THR A 106 -6.44 1.46 -16.95
C THR A 106 -5.53 1.02 -18.11
N PRO A 107 -5.78 1.47 -19.35
CA PRO A 107 -4.96 1.08 -20.48
C PRO A 107 -3.55 1.64 -20.23
N ALA A 108 -2.55 0.78 -20.36
CA ALA A 108 -1.14 1.09 -20.20
C ALA A 108 -0.61 1.98 -21.34
N ASP A 109 -1.31 3.07 -21.67
CA ASP A 109 -0.96 4.01 -22.72
C ASP A 109 -0.34 5.26 -22.10
N ALA A 110 0.94 5.15 -21.74
CA ALA A 110 1.94 6.22 -21.76
C ALA A 110 3.26 5.68 -21.20
N GLY A 111 4.28 5.58 -22.06
CA GLY A 111 5.61 5.05 -21.76
C GLY A 111 6.43 5.91 -20.78
N ALA A 112 6.07 5.91 -19.50
CA ALA A 112 6.87 6.55 -18.47
C ALA A 112 7.72 5.51 -17.70
N THR A 113 9.01 5.45 -18.02
CA THR A 113 10.02 4.73 -17.23
C THR A 113 10.28 5.52 -15.94
N PHE A 114 9.43 5.33 -14.93
CA PHE A 114 9.68 5.89 -13.60
C PHE A 114 10.58 4.96 -12.81
N LYS A 115 11.78 5.45 -12.46
CA LYS A 115 12.70 4.75 -11.56
C LYS A 115 12.19 4.88 -10.14
N PHE A 116 11.73 3.77 -9.60
CA PHE A 116 11.20 3.69 -8.25
C PHE A 116 12.34 3.66 -7.22
N THR A 117 12.55 4.75 -6.47
CA THR A 117 13.44 4.68 -5.30
C THR A 117 12.66 4.00 -4.19
N ARG A 118 13.05 2.78 -3.80
CA ARG A 118 12.57 2.19 -2.54
C ARG A 118 13.01 3.09 -1.39
N PRO A 119 12.13 3.44 -0.43
CA PRO A 119 12.59 4.08 0.78
C PRO A 119 13.42 3.02 1.50
N HIS A 120 14.74 3.18 1.46
CA HIS A 120 15.65 2.40 2.28
C HIS A 120 15.27 2.73 3.72
N LEU A 121 14.44 1.88 4.34
CA LEU A 121 14.23 1.90 5.77
C LEU A 121 15.62 1.64 6.35
N LYS A 122 16.31 2.71 6.77
CA LYS A 122 17.66 2.60 7.30
C LYS A 122 17.61 1.56 8.43
N PRO A 123 18.48 0.54 8.44
CA PRO A 123 18.66 -0.24 9.64
C PRO A 123 19.09 0.74 10.73
N SER A 124 18.27 0.86 11.77
CA SER A 124 18.62 1.62 12.96
C SER A 124 19.73 0.84 13.68
N SER A 125 20.99 1.10 13.33
CA SER A 125 22.13 0.69 14.14
C SER A 125 22.72 1.92 14.81
N SER A 126 22.16 2.20 15.98
CA SER A 126 22.77 2.71 17.19
C SER A 126 24.21 3.24 17.07
N THR A 127 24.38 4.55 17.24
CA THR A 127 25.56 5.09 17.94
C THR A 127 25.44 4.70 19.42
N PRO A 128 26.54 4.39 20.13
CA PRO A 128 27.14 5.48 20.93
C PRO A 128 28.68 5.42 21.12
N ALA A 129 29.20 6.59 21.51
CA ALA A 129 30.38 6.90 22.35
C ALA A 129 31.76 6.35 21.92
N GLY A 130 32.83 7.14 21.80
CA GLY A 130 33.26 8.18 22.73
C GLY A 130 34.32 7.61 23.68
N LEU A 131 35.56 7.49 23.22
CA LEU A 131 36.81 7.82 23.91
C LEU A 131 37.99 7.73 22.93
#